data_AF-A0A015LI09-F1
#
_entry.id   AF-A0A015LI09-F1
#
_cell.length_a   1.000
_cell.length_b   1.000
_cell.length_c   1.000
_cell.angle_alpha   90.00
_cell.angle_beta   90.00
_cell.angle_gamma   90.00
#
_symmetry.space_group_name_H-M   'P 1'
#
loop_
_entity.id
_entity.type
_entity.pdbx_description
1 polymer ?
#
loop_
_entity_poly.entity_id
_entity_poly.type
_entity_poly.pdbx_seq_one_letter_code
_entity_poly.pdbx_strand_id
1 'polypeptide(L)'
;MVLLLSTTTPPDHGTNFTIEKANQLQKPSKIIFLDDNIITNINEVLYWINVNKIKTLNVAGSRESNCSGIYIKAYEFVSTLLEKRRTEE
;
A
#
# COMPACT_ATOMS: atom_id res chain seq x y z
N MET A 1 7.68 -1.43 -2.73
CA MET A 1 6.29 -1.90 -2.73
C MET A 1 5.49 -1.26 -1.62
N VAL A 2 4.19 -1.14 -1.80
CA VAL A 2 3.25 -0.76 -0.74
C VAL A 2 2.35 -1.96 -0.42
N LEU A 3 2.12 -2.19 0.88
CA LEU A 3 1.24 -3.23 1.41
C LEU A 3 0.04 -2.54 2.04
N LEU A 4 -1.15 -2.82 1.49
CA LEU A 4 -2.42 -2.25 1.91
C LEU A 4 -3.11 -3.22 2.87
N LEU A 5 -3.22 -2.83 4.13
CA LEU A 5 -3.77 -3.65 5.21
C LEU A 5 -4.97 -2.97 5.86
N SER A 6 -5.75 -3.75 6.60
CA SER A 6 -6.71 -3.23 7.57
C SER A 6 -6.13 -3.37 8.98
N THR A 7 -6.43 -2.43 9.87
CA THR A 7 -6.14 -2.55 11.32
C THR A 7 -7.01 -3.61 11.99
N THR A 8 -8.15 -3.93 11.39
CA THR A 8 -9.15 -4.85 11.96
C THR A 8 -8.95 -6.31 11.54
N THR A 9 -8.18 -6.55 10.49
CA THR A 9 -8.00 -7.88 9.90
C THR A 9 -6.51 -8.15 9.69
N PRO A 10 -5.95 -9.24 10.27
CA PRO A 10 -4.55 -9.57 10.07
C PRO A 10 -4.25 -9.89 8.60
N PRO A 11 -3.02 -9.67 8.13
CA PRO A 11 -2.60 -10.04 6.78
C PRO A 11 -2.77 -11.55 6.54
N ASP A 12 -3.27 -11.91 5.37
CA ASP A 12 -3.37 -13.31 4.96
C ASP A 12 -2.00 -13.93 4.67
N HIS A 13 -1.97 -15.25 4.46
CA HIS A 13 -0.71 -15.98 4.21
C HIS A 13 0.07 -15.41 3.00
N GLY A 14 -0.63 -14.99 1.94
CA GLY A 14 0.01 -14.40 0.76
C GLY A 14 0.63 -13.04 1.05
N THR A 15 -0.04 -12.23 1.86
CA THR A 15 0.44 -10.92 2.29
C THR A 15 1.63 -11.03 3.24
N ASN A 16 1.59 -11.97 4.19
CA ASN A 16 2.73 -12.28 5.08
C ASN A 16 3.95 -12.75 4.30
N PHE A 17 3.77 -13.67 3.35
CA PHE A 17 4.86 -14.11 2.48
C PHE A 17 5.48 -12.94 1.70
N THR A 18 4.67 -11.97 1.29
CA THR A 18 5.15 -10.77 0.61
C THR A 18 6.00 -9.89 1.52
N ILE A 19 5.57 -9.68 2.77
CA ILE A 19 6.34 -8.96 3.80
C ILE A 19 7.69 -9.64 4.04
N GLU A 20 7.68 -10.96 4.25
CA GLU A 20 8.89 -11.74 4.47
C GLU A 20 9.87 -11.64 3.30
N LYS A 21 9.37 -11.77 2.05
CA LYS A 21 10.22 -11.68 0.86
C LYS A 21 10.75 -10.26 0.62
N ALA A 22 9.97 -9.22 0.92
CA ALA A 22 10.45 -7.84 0.84
C ALA A 22 11.63 -7.62 1.80
N ASN A 23 11.51 -8.09 3.04
CA ASN A 23 12.55 -8.01 4.06
C ASN A 23 13.80 -8.82 3.66
N GLN A 24 13.62 -10.08 3.24
CA GLN A 24 14.72 -10.96 2.82
C GLN A 24 15.51 -10.39 1.63
N LEU A 25 14.82 -9.76 0.69
CA LEU A 25 15.43 -9.16 -0.51
C LEU A 25 15.88 -7.71 -0.31
N GLN A 26 15.73 -7.17 0.91
CA GLN A 26 15.98 -5.75 1.23
C GLN A 26 15.33 -4.79 0.24
N LYS A 27 14.14 -5.14 -0.26
CA LYS A 27 13.38 -4.26 -1.15
C LYS A 27 12.69 -3.21 -0.31
N PRO A 28 12.73 -1.92 -0.72
CA PRO A 28 11.93 -0.90 -0.05
C PRO A 28 10.46 -1.32 0.00
N SER A 29 9.91 -1.43 1.20
CA SER A 29 8.50 -1.68 1.45
C SER A 29 7.90 -0.66 2.41
N LYS A 30 6.64 -0.32 2.19
CA LYS A 30 5.85 0.53 3.08
C LYS A 30 4.51 -0.14 3.38
N ILE A 31 4.16 -0.25 4.64
CA ILE A 31 2.84 -0.73 5.08
C ILE A 31 1.94 0.50 5.26
N ILE A 32 0.72 0.41 4.73
CA ILE A 32 -0.32 1.43 4.87
C ILE A 32 -1.58 0.74 5.37
N PHE A 33 -2.12 1.26 6.47
CA PHE A 33 -3.40 0.83 7.00
C PHE A 33 -4.52 1.68 6.40
N LEU A 34 -5.40 1.04 5.64
CA LEU A 34 -6.48 1.70 4.89
C LEU A 34 -7.65 2.15 5.76
N ASP A 35 -7.63 1.84 7.05
CA ASP A 35 -8.60 2.36 8.02
C ASP A 35 -8.20 3.75 8.55
N ASP A 36 -6.95 4.18 8.30
CA ASP A 36 -6.46 5.49 8.67
C ASP A 36 -6.87 6.57 7.65
N ASN A 37 -6.56 7.83 7.96
CA ASN A 37 -6.86 8.95 7.09
C ASN A 37 -6.18 8.82 5.71
N ILE A 38 -6.98 8.77 4.64
CA ILE A 38 -6.50 8.59 3.27
C ILE A 38 -5.50 9.67 2.85
N ILE A 39 -5.73 10.95 3.17
CA ILE A 39 -4.83 12.04 2.74
C ILE A 39 -3.45 11.92 3.38
N THR A 40 -3.41 11.57 4.67
CA THR A 40 -2.16 11.29 5.38
C THR A 40 -1.41 10.14 4.73
N ASN A 41 -2.10 9.01 4.47
CA ASN A 41 -1.51 7.83 3.84
C ASN A 41 -0.94 8.14 2.45
N ILE A 42 -1.66 8.93 1.65
CA ILE A 42 -1.22 9.32 0.31
C ILE A 42 0.06 10.15 0.36
N ASN A 43 0.08 11.19 1.21
CA ASN A 43 1.25 12.05 1.34
C ASN A 43 2.47 11.27 1.84
N GLU A 44 2.26 10.34 2.76
CA GLU A 44 3.32 9.47 3.28
C GLU A 44 3.90 8.55 2.19
N VAL A 45 3.04 7.95 1.36
CA VAL A 45 3.49 7.10 0.24
C VAL A 45 4.20 7.92 -0.84
N LEU A 46 3.72 9.10 -1.19
CA LEU A 46 4.39 9.97 -2.16
C LEU A 46 5.78 10.38 -1.68
N TYR A 47 5.90 10.82 -0.42
CA TYR A 47 7.20 11.12 0.19
C TYR A 47 8.14 9.90 0.14
N TRP A 48 7.63 8.72 0.52
CA TRP A 48 8.40 7.49 0.53
C TRP A 48 8.84 7.06 -0.88
N ILE A 49 7.98 7.19 -1.90
CA ILE A 49 8.31 6.95 -3.31
C ILE A 49 9.47 7.84 -3.75
N ASN A 50 9.41 9.13 -3.42
CA ASN A 50 10.42 10.12 -3.81
C ASN A 50 11.78 9.85 -3.15
N VAL A 51 11.80 9.61 -1.83
CA VAL A 51 13.02 9.29 -1.08
C VAL A 51 13.69 8.01 -1.60
N ASN A 52 12.90 6.99 -1.92
CA ASN A 52 13.39 5.69 -2.39
C ASN A 52 13.57 5.62 -3.92
N LYS A 53 13.30 6.71 -4.66
CA LYS A 53 13.40 6.80 -6.13
C LYS A 53 12.65 5.69 -6.85
N ILE A 54 11.44 5.39 -6.39
CA ILE A 54 10.64 4.27 -6.89
C ILE A 54 9.98 4.65 -8.22
N LYS A 55 10.38 3.99 -9.31
CA LYS A 55 9.79 4.17 -10.64
C LYS A 55 8.58 3.27 -10.89
N THR A 56 8.64 2.04 -10.36
CA THR A 56 7.57 1.05 -10.48
C THR A 56 7.13 0.63 -9.08
N LEU A 57 5.87 0.92 -8.74
CA LEU A 57 5.32 0.61 -7.44
C LEU A 57 4.52 -0.70 -7.49
N ASN A 58 5.06 -1.75 -6.87
CA ASN A 58 4.27 -2.95 -6.60
C ASN A 58 3.30 -2.67 -5.45
N VAL A 59 2.04 -3.09 -5.60
CA VAL A 59 0.97 -3.00 -4.59
C VAL A 59 0.51 -4.41 -4.25
N ALA A 60 0.36 -4.69 -2.95
CA ALA A 60 -0.13 -5.96 -2.45
C ALA A 60 -1.04 -5.74 -1.23
N GLY A 61 -1.86 -6.74 -0.88
CA GLY A 61 -2.78 -6.69 0.25
C GLY A 61 -3.66 -7.93 0.30
N SER A 62 -4.48 -8.04 1.34
CA SER A 62 -5.41 -9.15 1.53
C SER A 62 -6.45 -9.21 0.40
N ARG A 63 -6.89 -10.42 0.07
CA ARG A 63 -8.03 -10.62 -0.84
C ARG A 63 -9.33 -10.16 -0.19
N GLU A 64 -10.28 -9.69 -0.99
CA GLU A 64 -11.62 -9.27 -0.53
C GLU A 64 -12.33 -10.36 0.29
N SER A 65 -12.23 -11.63 -0.13
CA SER A 65 -12.80 -12.77 0.59
C SER A 65 -12.21 -12.97 1.99
N ASN A 66 -11.02 -12.43 2.26
CA ASN A 66 -10.30 -12.53 3.54
C ASN A 66 -10.44 -11.26 4.37
N CYS A 67 -10.81 -10.13 3.76
CA CYS A 67 -10.98 -8.83 4.41
C CYS A 67 -12.07 -8.04 3.68
N SER A 68 -13.31 -8.12 4.19
CA SER A 68 -14.46 -7.48 3.56
C SER A 68 -14.26 -5.95 3.44
N GLY A 69 -14.56 -5.41 2.27
CA GLY A 69 -14.46 -3.99 1.94
C GLY A 69 -13.04 -3.49 1.61
N ILE A 70 -12.03 -4.36 1.66
CA ILE A 70 -10.63 -3.94 1.40
C ILE A 70 -10.44 -3.51 -0.05
N TYR A 71 -11.15 -4.12 -1.00
CA TYR A 71 -11.06 -3.78 -2.41
C TYR A 71 -11.45 -2.32 -2.67
N ILE A 72 -12.58 -1.88 -2.10
CA ILE A 72 -13.08 -0.50 -2.30
C ILE A 72 -12.10 0.50 -1.71
N LYS A 73 -11.60 0.25 -0.50
CA LYS A 73 -10.61 1.11 0.16
C LYS A 73 -9.30 1.17 -0.62
N ALA A 74 -8.83 0.02 -1.14
CA ALA A 74 -7.62 -0.06 -1.94
C ALA A 74 -7.78 0.68 -3.28
N TYR A 75 -8.95 0.54 -3.92
CA TYR A 75 -9.28 1.24 -5.16
C TYR A 75 -9.29 2.76 -4.95
N GLU A 76 -9.94 3.24 -3.90
CA GLU A 76 -9.98 4.66 -3.54
C GLU A 76 -8.55 5.18 -3.30
N PHE A 77 -7.78 4.49 -2.46
CA PHE A 77 -6.39 4.84 -2.16
C PHE A 77 -5.52 4.92 -3.43
N VAL A 78 -5.52 3.89 -4.28
CA VAL A 78 -4.69 3.85 -5.49
C VAL A 78 -5.10 4.92 -6.48
N SER A 79 -6.41 5.16 -6.64
CA SER A 79 -6.92 6.19 -7.55
C SER A 79 -6.47 7.59 -7.11
N THR A 80 -6.68 7.93 -5.84
CA THR A 80 -6.22 9.22 -5.28
C THR A 80 -4.70 9.38 -5.36
N LEU A 81 -3.93 8.29 -5.17
CA LEU A 81 -2.47 8.32 -5.26
C LEU A 81 -2.00 8.67 -6.67
N LEU A 82 -2.60 8.02 -7.67
CA LEU A 82 -2.29 8.26 -9.08
C LEU A 82 -2.69 9.67 -9.52
N GLU A 83 -3.86 10.15 -9.08
CA GLU A 83 -4.33 11.50 -9.37
C GLU A 83 -3.39 12.56 -8.79
N LYS A 84 -3.03 12.45 -7.50
CA LYS A 84 -2.10 13.38 -6.85
C LYS A 84 -0.73 13.39 -7.53
N ARG A 85 -0.19 12.21 -7.84
CA ARG A 85 1.12 12.12 -8.49
C ARG A 85 1.13 12.83 -9.85
N ARG A 86 0.06 12.70 -10.64
CA ARG A 86 -0.07 13.36 -11.93
C ARG A 86 -0.07 14.90 -11.82
N THR A 87 -0.55 15.45 -10.71
CA THR A 87 -0.55 16.90 -10.47
C THR A 87 0.77 17.45 -9.93
N GLU A 88 1.68 16.58 -9.48
CA GLU A 88 3.01 16.97 -8.96
C GLU A 88 4.12 16.93 -10.04
N GLU A 89 3.82 16.44 -11.25
CA GLU A 89 4.68 16.43 -12.44
C GLU A 89 4.46 17.67 -13.31
#